data_AF-A0AAU0LUA2-F1
#
_entry.id   AF-A0AAU0LUA2-F1
#
_cell.length_a   1.000
_cell.length_b   1.000
_cell.length_c   1.000
_cell.angle_alpha   90.00
_cell.angle_beta   90.00
_cell.angle_gamma   90.00
#
_symmetry.space_group_name_H-M   'P 1'
#
loop_
_entity.id
_entity.type
_entity.pdbx_description
1 polymer ?
#
loop_
_entity_poly.entity_id
_entity_poly.type
_entity_poly.pdbx_seq_one_letter_code
_entity_poly.pdbx_strand_id
1 'polypeptide(L)'
;MRKTIIIVVGTMLLLPNMPFIGKDIHHWLDEGYFRYSNLDGSYYITQDFDFKSPGFSTFGFEYFVKTTSPAKENRKLYRLYKINLLCFWRWSYYLRHSIHLDYMDPSVIEQNMEKKKVDTTKVM
;
A
#
# COMPACT_ATOMS: atom_id res chain seq x y z
N MET A 1 23.82 17.36 -26.47
CA MET A 1 23.46 17.32 -25.04
C MET A 1 21.97 17.57 -24.79
N ARG A 2 21.38 18.70 -25.21
CA ARG A 2 19.94 18.99 -24.97
C ARG A 2 19.00 17.88 -25.47
N LYS A 3 19.23 17.34 -26.68
CA LYS A 3 18.45 16.23 -27.24
C LYS A 3 18.60 14.93 -26.44
N THR A 4 19.80 14.61 -26.00
CA THR A 4 20.09 13.42 -25.18
C THR A 4 19.39 13.48 -23.83
N ILE A 5 19.40 14.65 -23.16
CA ILE A 5 18.71 14.86 -21.89
C ILE A 5 17.19 14.68 -22.07
N ILE A 6 16.62 15.27 -23.13
CA ILE A 6 15.19 15.13 -23.43
C ILE A 6 14.81 13.66 -23.66
N ILE A 7 15.64 12.92 -24.41
CA ILE A 7 15.41 11.50 -24.65
C ILE A 7 15.46 10.73 -23.32
N VAL A 8 16.51 10.90 -22.52
CA VAL A 8 16.69 10.18 -21.24
C VAL A 8 15.56 10.48 -20.25
N VAL A 9 15.21 11.75 -20.06
CA VAL A 9 14.10 12.15 -19.18
C VAL A 9 12.77 11.64 -19.73
N GLY A 10 12.58 11.70 -21.05
CA GLY A 10 11.41 11.16 -21.73
C GLY A 10 11.23 9.67 -21.50
N THR A 11 12.27 8.84 -21.69
CA THR A 11 12.18 7.40 -21.41
C THR A 11 11.97 7.13 -19.93
N MET A 12 12.63 7.87 -19.04
CA MET A 12 12.49 7.67 -17.59
C MET A 12 11.05 7.97 -17.10
N LEU A 13 10.34 8.90 -17.74
CA LEU A 13 8.94 9.19 -17.45
C LEU A 13 7.97 8.26 -18.18
N LEU A 14 8.27 7.84 -19.41
CA LEU A 14 7.34 7.04 -20.21
C LEU A 14 7.36 5.56 -19.82
N LEU A 15 8.53 4.96 -19.56
CA LEU A 15 8.65 3.53 -19.27
C LEU A 15 7.81 3.08 -18.05
N PRO A 16 7.83 3.76 -16.89
CA PRO A 16 7.00 3.37 -15.75
C PRO A 16 5.49 3.54 -15.97
N ASN A 17 5.08 4.23 -17.04
CA ASN A 17 3.70 4.57 -17.34
C ASN A 17 3.12 3.77 -18.52
N MET A 18 3.87 2.84 -19.10
CA MET A 18 3.35 1.99 -20.17
C MET A 18 2.61 0.76 -19.63
N PRO A 19 1.40 0.46 -20.15
CA PRO A 19 0.60 -0.68 -19.70
C PRO A 19 1.17 -2.05 -20.09
N PHE A 20 2.17 -2.09 -20.99
CA PHE A 20 2.79 -3.33 -21.50
C PHE A 20 4.09 -3.72 -20.80
N ILE A 21 4.67 -2.81 -20.02
CA ILE A 21 5.84 -3.12 -19.20
C ILE A 21 5.32 -3.96 -18.04
N GLY A 22 5.73 -5.22 -18.01
CA GLY A 22 5.09 -6.29 -17.24
C GLY A 22 5.00 -6.04 -15.74
N LYS A 23 4.13 -6.81 -15.08
CA LYS A 23 3.86 -6.83 -13.64
C LYS A 23 5.16 -6.77 -12.79
N ASP A 24 6.25 -7.36 -13.28
CA ASP A 24 7.55 -7.43 -12.60
C ASP A 24 8.29 -6.09 -12.49
N ILE A 25 8.28 -5.25 -13.53
CA ILE A 25 8.95 -3.94 -13.48
C ILE A 25 8.15 -2.98 -12.59
N HIS A 26 6.82 -3.05 -12.65
CA HIS A 26 5.95 -2.31 -11.73
C HIS A 26 6.13 -2.79 -10.29
N HIS A 27 6.23 -4.11 -10.07
CA HIS A 27 6.48 -4.68 -8.75
C HIS A 27 7.83 -4.24 -8.17
N TRP A 28 8.88 -4.20 -8.99
CA TRP A 28 10.22 -3.81 -8.59
C TRP A 28 10.35 -2.30 -8.31
N LEU A 29 9.73 -1.45 -9.14
CA LEU A 29 9.78 0.01 -8.96
C LEU A 29 8.95 0.52 -7.78
N ASP A 30 7.94 -0.24 -7.33
CA ASP A 30 6.93 0.24 -6.37
C ASP A 30 6.94 -0.47 -5.00
N GLU A 31 8.07 -1.08 -4.58
CA GLU A 31 8.16 -1.84 -3.32
C GLU A 31 7.07 -2.95 -3.20
N GLY A 32 6.50 -3.37 -4.34
CA GLY A 32 5.49 -4.41 -4.45
C GLY A 32 4.03 -3.94 -4.45
N TYR A 33 3.31 -4.21 -3.37
CA TYR A 33 1.84 -4.22 -3.30
C TYR A 33 1.25 -3.04 -2.52
N PHE A 34 -0.01 -2.71 -2.81
CA PHE A 34 -0.81 -1.82 -1.96
C PHE A 34 -1.15 -2.52 -0.64
N ARG A 35 -0.41 -2.21 0.41
CA ARG A 35 -0.59 -2.81 1.74
C ARG A 35 -1.31 -1.86 2.68
N TYR A 36 -2.25 -2.39 3.45
CA TYR A 36 -3.00 -1.64 4.46
C TYR A 36 -3.11 -2.46 5.73
N SER A 37 -3.04 -1.79 6.87
CA SER A 37 -3.17 -2.45 8.16
C SER A 37 -3.64 -1.49 9.25
N ASN A 38 -4.18 -2.03 10.33
CA ASN A 38 -4.37 -1.28 11.56
C ASN A 38 -3.12 -1.38 12.46
N LEU A 39 -3.10 -0.60 13.54
CA LEU A 39 -1.88 -0.41 14.35
C LEU A 39 -1.26 -1.71 14.90
N ASP A 40 -2.09 -2.65 15.35
CA ASP A 40 -1.65 -3.93 15.92
C ASP A 40 -1.51 -5.06 14.88
N GLY A 41 -1.81 -4.78 13.61
CA GLY A 41 -1.74 -5.77 12.53
C GLY A 41 -2.82 -6.85 12.56
N SER A 42 -3.88 -6.72 13.37
CA SER A 42 -5.01 -7.66 13.36
C SER A 42 -5.85 -7.61 12.10
N TYR A 43 -5.84 -6.47 11.42
CA TYR A 43 -6.34 -6.32 10.06
C TYR A 43 -5.14 -6.05 9.15
N TYR A 44 -4.92 -6.92 8.16
CA TYR A 44 -3.85 -6.75 7.18
C TYR A 44 -4.36 -7.19 5.81
N ILE A 45 -4.24 -6.31 4.82
CA ILE A 45 -4.64 -6.60 3.45
C ILE A 45 -3.56 -6.15 2.48
N THR A 46 -3.31 -6.99 1.50
CA THR A 46 -2.39 -6.74 0.39
C THR A 46 -3.21 -6.75 -0.89
N GLN A 47 -3.08 -5.70 -1.68
CA GLN A 47 -3.79 -5.56 -2.94
C GLN A 47 -2.81 -5.46 -4.11
N ASP A 48 -3.03 -6.34 -5.09
CA ASP A 48 -2.41 -6.27 -6.39
C ASP A 48 -3.01 -5.09 -7.16
N PHE A 49 -2.13 -4.20 -7.63
CA PHE A 49 -2.53 -3.20 -8.60
C PHE A 49 -2.30 -3.73 -10.00
N ASP A 50 -3.39 -4.21 -10.60
CA ASP A 50 -3.49 -4.44 -12.03
C ASP A 50 -4.45 -3.39 -12.60
N PHE A 51 -4.30 -3.02 -13.87
CA PHE A 51 -5.19 -2.10 -14.57
C PHE A 51 -6.67 -2.53 -14.50
N LYS A 52 -6.91 -3.84 -14.29
CA LYS A 52 -8.26 -4.44 -14.13
C LYS A 52 -8.66 -4.68 -12.67
N SER A 53 -7.79 -4.39 -11.71
CA SER A 53 -8.07 -4.65 -10.29
C SER A 53 -9.06 -3.60 -9.75
N PRO A 54 -10.10 -4.01 -9.01
CA PRO A 54 -11.01 -3.05 -8.38
C PRO A 54 -10.24 -2.14 -7.40
N GLY A 55 -10.63 -0.88 -7.30
CA GLY A 55 -10.05 0.07 -6.34
C GLY A 55 -10.19 -0.42 -4.89
N PHE A 56 -9.33 0.04 -3.99
CA PHE A 56 -9.41 -0.32 -2.57
C PHE A 56 -10.72 0.18 -1.97
N SER A 57 -11.36 -0.67 -1.17
CA SER A 57 -12.59 -0.36 -0.45
C SER A 57 -12.36 -0.46 1.06
N THR A 58 -12.75 0.58 1.79
CA THR A 58 -12.72 0.60 3.27
C THR A 58 -13.76 -0.33 3.88
N PHE A 59 -14.72 -0.84 3.09
CA PHE A 59 -15.81 -1.69 3.55
C PHE A 59 -15.32 -2.91 4.35
N GLY A 60 -14.24 -3.57 3.90
CA GLY A 60 -13.68 -4.72 4.61
C GLY A 60 -13.14 -4.36 5.99
N PHE A 61 -12.53 -3.17 6.12
CA PHE A 61 -12.03 -2.67 7.39
C PHE A 61 -13.17 -2.24 8.33
N GLU A 62 -14.18 -1.54 7.80
CA GLU A 62 -15.37 -1.15 8.56
C GLU A 62 -16.12 -2.36 9.11
N TYR A 63 -16.24 -3.42 8.29
CA TYR A 63 -16.82 -4.69 8.71
C TYR A 63 -16.00 -5.34 9.84
N PHE A 64 -14.68 -5.35 9.74
CA PHE A 64 -13.79 -5.84 10.79
C PHE A 64 -13.95 -5.06 12.11
N VAL A 65 -14.01 -3.72 12.04
CA VAL A 65 -14.20 -2.88 13.22
C VAL A 65 -15.55 -3.16 13.89
N LYS A 66 -16.61 -3.34 13.09
CA LYS A 66 -17.96 -3.62 13.60
C LYS A 66 -18.07 -5.01 14.25
N THR A 67 -17.44 -6.02 13.68
CA THR A 67 -17.53 -7.41 14.15
C THR A 67 -16.63 -7.69 15.34
N THR A 68 -15.40 -7.16 15.31
CA THR A 68 -14.36 -7.49 16.31
C THR A 68 -14.28 -6.46 17.44
N SER A 69 -14.89 -5.29 17.27
CA SER A 69 -14.88 -4.18 18.25
C SER A 69 -13.49 -3.91 18.85
N PRO A 70 -12.44 -3.71 18.03
CA PRO A 70 -11.06 -3.59 18.52
C PRO A 70 -10.88 -2.32 19.37
N ALA A 71 -9.76 -2.27 20.11
CA ALA A 71 -9.35 -1.10 20.88
C ALA A 71 -9.35 0.17 20.01
N LYS A 72 -9.60 1.33 20.62
CA LYS A 72 -9.78 2.61 19.90
C LYS A 72 -8.61 2.92 18.96
N GLU A 73 -7.39 2.59 19.36
CA GLU A 73 -6.15 2.77 18.59
C GLU A 73 -6.09 1.90 17.32
N ASN A 74 -6.72 0.72 17.37
CA ASN A 74 -6.78 -0.27 16.29
C ASN A 74 -7.97 -0.08 15.35
N ARG A 75 -8.81 0.95 15.58
CA ARG A 75 -9.92 1.35 14.69
C ARG A 75 -9.50 2.28 13.56
N LYS A 76 -8.20 2.57 13.45
CA LYS A 76 -7.63 3.37 12.38
C LYS A 76 -6.93 2.48 11.37
N LEU A 77 -7.14 2.78 10.09
CA LEU A 77 -6.49 2.11 8.98
C LEU A 77 -5.32 2.97 8.49
N TYR A 78 -4.18 2.32 8.28
CA TYR A 78 -2.97 2.92 7.75
C TYR A 78 -2.62 2.35 6.38
N ARG A 79 -2.01 3.18 5.53
CA ARG A 79 -1.31 2.71 4.34
C ARG A 79 0.12 2.34 4.71
N LEU A 80 0.60 1.22 4.20
CA LEU A 80 1.95 0.70 4.46
C LEU A 80 2.89 0.86 3.26
N TYR A 81 2.53 1.68 2.29
CA TYR A 81 3.33 1.96 1.11
C TYR A 81 3.48 3.46 0.92
N LYS A 82 4.55 3.85 0.23
CA LYS A 82 4.80 5.23 -0.15
C LYS A 82 4.14 5.54 -1.49
N ILE A 83 3.68 6.78 -1.63
CA ILE A 83 3.14 7.26 -2.91
C ILE A 83 4.31 7.47 -3.86
N ASN A 84 4.35 6.71 -4.95
CA ASN A 84 5.35 6.89 -5.99
C ASN A 84 4.92 7.98 -6.99
N LEU A 85 5.67 9.07 -7.04
CA LEU A 85 5.39 10.20 -7.94
C LEU A 85 5.72 9.91 -9.41
N LEU A 86 6.50 8.87 -9.72
CA LEU A 86 6.88 8.52 -11.10
C LEU A 86 5.83 7.67 -11.82
N CYS A 87 4.90 7.06 -11.08
CA CYS A 87 3.85 6.18 -11.59
C CYS A 87 2.51 6.93 -11.74
N PHE A 88 2.42 7.85 -12.71
CA PHE A 88 1.24 8.71 -12.93
C PHE A 88 -0.07 7.95 -13.11
N TRP A 89 -0.02 6.79 -13.74
CA TRP A 89 -1.21 5.93 -13.92
C TRP A 89 -1.85 5.47 -12.59
N ARG A 90 -1.08 5.44 -11.48
CA ARG A 90 -1.58 5.12 -10.12
C ARG A 90 -2.11 6.32 -9.37
N TRP A 91 -1.88 7.55 -9.85
CA TRP A 91 -2.26 8.77 -9.13
C TRP A 91 -3.76 8.89 -8.91
N SER A 92 -4.56 8.45 -9.89
CA SER A 92 -6.01 8.41 -9.75
C SER A 92 -6.44 7.57 -8.54
N TYR A 93 -5.78 6.44 -8.31
CA TYR A 93 -6.02 5.58 -7.16
C TYR A 93 -5.51 6.24 -5.87
N TYR A 94 -4.29 6.78 -5.86
CA TYR A 94 -3.75 7.45 -4.68
C TYR A 94 -4.68 8.56 -4.19
N LEU A 95 -5.16 9.39 -5.12
CA LEU A 95 -6.03 10.53 -4.82
C LEU A 95 -7.43 10.09 -4.35
N ARG A 96 -7.95 8.96 -4.84
CA ARG A 96 -9.30 8.47 -4.49
C ARG A 96 -9.33 7.64 -3.22
N HIS A 97 -8.31 6.82 -2.98
CA HIS A 97 -8.37 5.75 -1.97
C HIS A 97 -7.31 5.88 -0.87
N SER A 98 -6.19 6.53 -1.15
CA SER A 98 -4.97 6.38 -0.34
C SER A 98 -4.55 7.64 0.40
N ILE A 99 -4.81 8.82 -0.19
CA ILE A 99 -4.28 10.09 0.32
C ILE A 99 -4.89 10.46 1.67
N HIS A 100 -6.11 9.98 1.95
CA HIS A 100 -6.82 10.17 3.21
C HIS A 100 -6.37 9.22 4.32
N LEU A 101 -5.58 8.18 3.99
CA LEU A 101 -5.03 7.24 4.95
C LEU A 101 -3.63 7.66 5.37
N ASP A 102 -3.37 7.64 6.67
CA ASP A 102 -2.05 7.95 7.19
C ASP A 102 -1.04 6.86 6.84
N TYR A 103 0.18 7.29 6.51
CA TYR A 103 1.28 6.37 6.28
C TYR A 103 1.80 5.82 7.60
N MET A 104 2.03 4.51 7.64
CA MET A 104 2.76 3.82 8.69
C MET A 104 3.85 2.95 8.08
N ASP A 105 5.01 2.92 8.72
CA ASP A 105 6.11 2.07 8.26
C ASP A 105 5.75 0.58 8.45
N PRO A 106 5.90 -0.27 7.41
CA PRO A 106 5.64 -1.71 7.50
C PRO A 106 6.35 -2.39 8.67
N SER A 107 7.60 -2.00 8.96
CA SER A 107 8.41 -2.61 10.01
C SER A 107 7.81 -2.41 11.41
N VAL A 108 7.12 -1.29 11.63
CA VAL A 108 6.42 -1.02 12.89
C VAL A 108 5.24 -1.97 13.07
N ILE A 109 4.49 -2.22 12.00
CA ILE A 109 3.36 -3.17 12.04
C ILE A 109 3.88 -4.60 12.26
N GLU A 110 4.95 -4.99 11.56
CA GLU A 110 5.57 -6.31 11.72
C GLU A 110 6.01 -6.54 13.18
N GLN A 111 6.67 -5.57 13.82
CA GLN A 111 7.04 -5.64 15.23
C GLN A 111 5.82 -5.75 16.15
N ASN A 112 4.73 -5.03 15.86
CA ASN A 112 3.51 -5.10 16.67
C ASN A 112 2.83 -6.47 16.54
N MET A 113 2.83 -7.05 15.34
CA MET A 113 2.31 -8.40 15.11
C MET A 113 3.14 -9.46 15.84
N GLU A 114 4.47 -9.33 15.86
CA GLU A 114 5.34 -10.24 16.61
C GLU A 114 5.10 -10.17 18.12
N LYS A 115 5.05 -8.96 18.69
CA LYS A 115 4.75 -8.75 20.11
C LYS A 115 3.41 -9.41 20.50
N LYS A 116 2.39 -9.21 19.68
CA LYS A 116 1.07 -9.80 19.89
C LYS A 116 1.07 -11.33 19.86
N LYS A 117 1.84 -11.95 18.94
CA LYS A 117 2.01 -13.41 18.90
C LYS A 117 2.65 -13.91 20.20
N VAL A 118 3.73 -13.26 20.64
CA VAL A 118 4.44 -13.63 21.89
C VAL A 118 3.52 -13.50 23.11
N ASP A 119 2.73 -12.44 23.20
CA ASP A 119 1.80 -12.25 24.31
C ASP A 119 0.68 -13.30 24.31
N THR A 120 0.18 -13.69 23.13
CA THR A 120 -0.82 -14.77 23.02
C THR A 120 -0.26 -16.11 23.50
N THR A 121 1.00 -16.41 23.18
CA THR A 121 1.68 -17.65 23.61
C THR A 121 1.99 -17.67 25.11
N LYS A 122 2.16 -16.52 25.77
CA LYS A 122 2.39 -16.44 27.22
C LYS A 122 1.12 -16.61 28.06
N VAL A 123 -0.05 -16.40 27.45
CA VAL A 123 -1.36 -16.47 28.11
C VAL A 123 -2.02 -17.86 27.96
N MET A 124 -1.50 -18.71 27.06
CA MET A 124 -1.79 -20.14 26.99
C MET A 124 -0.83 -20.95 27.86
#